data_AF-A0A257VP46-F1
#
_entry.id   AF-A0A257VP46-F1
#
_cell.length_a   1.000
_cell.length_b   1.000
_cell.length_c   1.000
_cell.angle_alpha   90.00
_cell.angle_beta   90.00
_cell.angle_gamma   90.00
#
_symmetry.space_group_name_H-M   'P 1'
#
loop_
_entity.id
_entity.type
_entity.pdbx_description
1 polymer ?
#
loop_
_entity_poly.entity_id
_entity_poly.type
_entity_poly.pdbx_seq_one_letter_code
_entity_poly.pdbx_strand_id
1 'polypeptide(L)'
;MLDIPILRWGKVYESMEKQPVVRFDNGEPVAQLHQATGVMAKMDLKKAQKARDALRQIPIPQLVEICKQASELYLNGTLACGNGTQNPAEFCRMQSATTGLPEHMCAGNMRKNAFVLSHMGEVIDALTRGLSPDILTRGYGMESRDVMVSYQANSPVLGAVLPSNSPGVHTLWLPA
;
A
#
# COMPACT_ATOMS: atom_id res chain seq x y z
N MET A 1 -16.08 -8.15 17.00
CA MET A 1 -15.22 -6.96 16.83
C MET A 1 -13.87 -7.45 16.31
N LEU A 2 -13.36 -6.87 15.22
CA LEU A 2 -12.06 -7.28 14.65
C LEU A 2 -10.93 -6.83 15.59
N ASP A 3 -9.94 -7.68 15.83
CA ASP A 3 -8.68 -7.29 16.49
C ASP A 3 -7.58 -7.30 15.43
N ILE A 4 -7.07 -6.11 15.09
CA ILE A 4 -6.20 -5.87 13.93
C ILE A 4 -4.78 -5.59 14.43
N PRO A 5 -3.87 -6.58 14.37
CA PRO A 5 -2.48 -6.42 14.77
C PRO A 5 -1.70 -5.61 13.74
N ILE A 6 -0.52 -5.10 14.12
CA ILE A 6 0.38 -4.45 13.16
C ILE A 6 1.13 -5.50 12.34
N LEU A 7 1.40 -5.19 11.07
CA LEU A 7 2.26 -6.00 10.21
C LEU A 7 3.68 -5.42 10.23
N ARG A 8 4.66 -6.26 10.60
CA ARG A 8 6.08 -5.90 10.64
C ARG A 8 6.87 -6.95 9.89
N TRP A 9 7.58 -6.55 8.84
CA TRP A 9 8.42 -7.46 8.04
C TRP A 9 7.67 -8.70 7.50
N GLY A 10 6.43 -8.50 7.06
CA GLY A 10 5.58 -9.58 6.55
C GLY A 10 5.03 -10.52 7.62
N LYS A 11 5.15 -10.16 8.91
CA LYS A 11 4.64 -10.95 10.03
C LYS A 11 3.67 -10.14 10.87
N VAL A 12 2.64 -10.82 11.35
CA VAL A 12 1.72 -10.30 12.36
C VAL A 12 2.47 -10.05 13.67
N TYR A 13 2.25 -8.90 14.29
CA TYR A 13 2.78 -8.56 15.60
C TYR A 13 1.70 -7.95 16.49
N GLU A 14 1.48 -8.59 17.64
CA GLU A 14 0.55 -8.10 18.65
C GLU A 14 1.23 -7.05 19.54
N SER A 15 0.87 -5.79 19.33
CA SER A 15 1.25 -4.69 20.24
C SER A 15 0.43 -4.70 21.53
N MET A 16 1.05 -4.25 22.62
CA MET A 16 0.36 -3.94 23.88
C MET A 16 -0.47 -2.65 23.79
N GLU A 17 -0.04 -1.71 22.96
CA GLU A 17 -0.76 -0.47 22.69
C GLU A 17 -1.89 -0.76 21.70
N LYS A 18 -3.14 -0.59 22.12
CA LYS A 18 -4.32 -0.81 21.27
C LYS A 18 -5.28 0.35 21.37
N GLN A 19 -5.90 0.73 20.25
CA GLN A 19 -6.89 1.80 20.19
C GLN A 19 -8.18 1.31 19.53
N PRO A 20 -9.37 1.61 20.09
CA PRO A 20 -10.61 1.27 19.44
C PRO A 20 -10.78 2.11 18.17
N VAL A 21 -11.27 1.48 17.11
CA VAL A 21 -11.82 2.14 15.94
C VAL A 21 -13.32 2.19 16.13
N VAL A 22 -13.89 3.38 16.08
CA VAL A 22 -15.30 3.63 16.41
C VAL A 22 -16.07 4.08 15.17
N ARG A 23 -17.39 3.91 15.22
CA ARG A 23 -18.26 4.51 14.22
C ARG A 23 -18.27 6.02 14.34
N PHE A 24 -18.36 6.72 13.19
CA PHE A 24 -18.38 8.18 13.16
C PHE A 24 -19.68 8.77 13.72
N ASP A 25 -20.80 8.04 13.65
CA ASP A 25 -22.15 8.53 13.95
C ASP A 25 -22.56 8.35 15.40
N ASN A 26 -22.23 7.22 16.03
CA ASN A 26 -22.65 6.89 17.39
C ASN A 26 -21.49 6.54 18.35
N GLY A 27 -20.25 6.48 17.86
CA GLY A 27 -19.07 6.17 18.67
C GLY A 27 -18.93 4.70 19.10
N GLU A 28 -19.79 3.80 18.63
CA GLU A 28 -19.69 2.38 18.98
C GLU A 28 -18.40 1.76 18.40
N PRO A 29 -17.65 0.96 19.17
CA PRO A 29 -16.46 0.27 18.67
C PRO A 29 -16.79 -0.77 17.60
N VAL A 30 -16.08 -0.72 16.47
CA VAL A 30 -16.19 -1.67 15.35
C VAL A 30 -14.96 -2.56 15.20
N ALA A 31 -13.80 -2.09 15.64
CA ALA A 31 -12.56 -2.84 15.67
C ALA A 31 -11.64 -2.35 16.79
N GLN A 32 -10.64 -3.15 17.10
CA GLN A 32 -9.50 -2.81 17.96
C GLN A 32 -8.26 -2.82 17.07
N LEU A 33 -7.53 -1.71 17.00
CA LEU A 33 -6.31 -1.59 16.19
C LEU A 33 -5.09 -1.55 17.12
N HIS A 34 -4.12 -2.41 16.87
CA HIS A 34 -2.82 -2.35 17.54
C HIS A 34 -1.99 -1.19 16.97
N GLN A 35 -1.24 -0.52 17.83
CA GLN A 35 -0.42 0.63 17.46
C GLN A 35 1.07 0.29 17.52
N ALA A 36 1.82 0.74 16.50
CA ALA A 36 3.27 0.67 16.52
C ALA A 36 3.83 1.84 17.33
N THR A 37 4.84 1.59 18.18
CA THR A 37 5.51 2.67 18.89
C THR A 37 6.62 3.29 18.02
N GLY A 38 7.00 4.53 18.30
CA GLY A 38 8.12 5.19 17.61
C GLY A 38 9.44 4.41 17.71
N VAL A 39 9.66 3.68 18.83
CA VAL A 39 10.82 2.80 19.00
C VAL A 39 10.77 1.61 18.04
N MET A 40 9.60 0.99 17.85
CA MET A 40 9.44 -0.11 16.89
C MET A 40 9.75 0.36 15.48
N ALA A 41 9.19 1.51 15.07
CA ALA A 41 9.46 2.09 13.75
C ALA A 41 10.95 2.40 13.56
N LYS A 42 11.61 3.03 14.53
CA LYS A 42 13.06 3.30 14.48
C LYS A 42 13.90 2.04 14.37
N MET A 43 13.50 0.95 15.04
CA MET A 43 14.20 -0.33 14.97
C MET A 43 13.98 -1.02 13.61
N ASP A 44 12.80 -0.91 13.04
CA ASP A 44 12.49 -1.45 11.72
C ASP A 44 13.26 -0.70 10.62
N LEU A 45 13.33 0.63 10.68
CA LEU A 45 14.06 1.44 9.70
C LEU A 45 15.54 1.05 9.55
N LYS A 46 16.17 0.46 10.58
CA LYS A 46 17.55 -0.08 10.48
C LYS A 46 17.70 -1.18 9.42
N LYS A 47 16.60 -1.82 9.01
CA LYS A 47 16.57 -2.89 8.01
C LYS A 47 16.07 -2.41 6.63
N ALA A 48 15.76 -1.12 6.46
CA ALA A 48 15.19 -0.58 5.23
C ALA A 48 16.04 -0.89 3.99
N GLN A 49 17.36 -0.68 4.07
CA GLN A 49 18.27 -0.98 2.96
C GLN A 49 18.23 -2.47 2.57
N LYS A 50 18.24 -3.38 3.57
CA LYS A 50 18.12 -4.82 3.33
C LYS A 50 16.81 -5.18 2.61
N ALA A 51 15.71 -4.50 2.96
CA ALA A 51 14.43 -4.69 2.28
C ALA A 51 14.50 -4.26 0.82
N ARG A 52 15.08 -3.08 0.54
CA ARG A 52 15.28 -2.59 -0.82
C ARG A 52 16.17 -3.50 -1.64
N ASP A 53 17.27 -3.99 -1.07
CA ASP A 53 18.18 -4.89 -1.77
C ASP A 53 17.50 -6.21 -2.13
N ALA A 54 16.63 -6.73 -1.25
CA ALA A 54 15.80 -7.90 -1.56
C ALA A 54 14.78 -7.61 -2.68
N LEU A 55 14.11 -6.45 -2.66
CA LEU A 55 13.18 -6.06 -3.73
C LEU A 55 13.88 -5.91 -5.09
N ARG A 56 15.11 -5.37 -5.11
CA ARG A 56 15.92 -5.23 -6.33
C ARG A 56 16.33 -6.56 -6.96
N GLN A 57 16.27 -7.66 -6.21
CA GLN A 57 16.51 -9.00 -6.78
C GLN A 57 15.30 -9.53 -7.56
N ILE A 58 14.13 -8.92 -7.39
CA ILE A 58 12.91 -9.28 -8.11
C ILE A 58 12.86 -8.44 -9.40
N PRO A 59 12.71 -9.07 -10.59
CA PRO A 59 12.54 -8.33 -11.83
C PRO A 59 11.33 -7.38 -11.76
N ILE A 60 11.49 -6.14 -12.24
CA ILE A 60 10.43 -5.13 -12.21
C ILE A 60 9.11 -5.61 -12.85
N PRO A 61 9.11 -6.36 -13.98
CA PRO A 61 7.86 -6.91 -14.52
C PRO A 61 7.12 -7.85 -13.56
N GLN A 62 7.84 -8.60 -12.72
CA GLN A 62 7.22 -9.46 -11.71
C GLN A 62 6.60 -8.63 -10.57
N LEU A 63 7.26 -7.54 -10.16
CA LEU A 63 6.69 -6.61 -9.18
C LEU A 63 5.40 -5.95 -9.70
N VAL A 64 5.37 -5.57 -10.99
CA VAL A 64 4.16 -5.05 -11.65
C VAL A 64 3.04 -6.09 -11.65
N GLU A 65 3.35 -7.36 -11.92
CA GLU A 65 2.34 -8.43 -11.87
C GLU A 65 1.82 -8.67 -10.45
N ILE A 66 2.67 -8.55 -9.42
CA ILE A 66 2.23 -8.59 -8.01
C ILE A 66 1.24 -7.45 -7.71
N CYS A 67 1.49 -6.23 -8.21
CA CYS A 67 0.53 -5.12 -8.08
C CYS A 67 -0.81 -5.44 -8.74
N LYS A 68 -0.79 -6.03 -9.94
CA LYS A 68 -1.99 -6.44 -10.65
C LYS A 68 -2.77 -7.51 -9.86
N GLN A 69 -2.10 -8.53 -9.35
CA GLN A 69 -2.73 -9.56 -8.51
C GLN A 69 -3.32 -8.98 -7.23
N ALA A 70 -2.61 -8.05 -6.57
CA ALA A 70 -3.13 -7.36 -5.40
C ALA A 70 -4.39 -6.54 -5.73
N SER A 71 -4.47 -5.94 -6.93
CA SER A 71 -5.66 -5.20 -7.38
C SER A 71 -6.89 -6.10 -7.52
N GLU A 72 -6.73 -7.30 -8.08
CA GLU A 72 -7.82 -8.28 -8.23
C GLU A 72 -8.30 -8.80 -6.88
N LEU A 73 -7.36 -9.16 -6.00
CA LEU A 73 -7.66 -9.59 -4.64
C LEU A 73 -8.36 -8.48 -3.85
N TYR A 74 -7.97 -7.22 -4.02
CA TYR A 74 -8.58 -6.09 -3.34
C TYR A 74 -10.02 -5.83 -3.80
N LEU A 75 -10.32 -6.03 -5.09
CA LEU A 75 -11.67 -5.81 -5.62
C LEU A 75 -12.63 -6.97 -5.39
N ASN A 76 -12.11 -8.20 -5.38
CA ASN A 76 -12.95 -9.40 -5.50
C ASN A 76 -12.71 -10.43 -4.38
N GLY A 77 -11.58 -10.34 -3.67
CA GLY A 77 -11.16 -11.33 -2.68
C GLY A 77 -11.85 -11.17 -1.33
N THR A 78 -12.06 -12.29 -0.65
CA THR A 78 -12.27 -12.31 0.81
C THR A 78 -10.90 -12.49 1.46
N LEU A 79 -10.41 -11.45 2.13
CA LEU A 79 -9.03 -11.39 2.63
C LEU A 79 -9.00 -11.45 4.16
N ALA A 80 -7.90 -11.96 4.71
CA ALA A 80 -7.65 -11.93 6.14
C ALA A 80 -7.55 -10.48 6.65
N CYS A 81 -8.22 -10.18 7.76
CA CYS A 81 -8.18 -8.89 8.44
C CYS A 81 -8.20 -9.15 9.94
N GLY A 82 -7.04 -9.02 10.58
CA GLY A 82 -6.90 -9.31 12.00
C GLY A 82 -7.22 -10.77 12.34
N ASN A 83 -8.07 -10.97 13.34
CA ASN A 83 -8.58 -12.28 13.74
C ASN A 83 -9.76 -12.80 12.90
N GLY A 84 -10.07 -12.15 11.77
CA GLY A 84 -11.17 -12.54 10.90
C GLY A 84 -10.86 -12.31 9.42
N THR A 85 -11.91 -12.12 8.62
CA THR A 85 -11.82 -11.84 7.19
C THR A 85 -12.73 -10.67 6.81
N GLN A 86 -12.47 -10.05 5.67
CA GLN A 86 -13.38 -9.11 5.04
C GLN A 86 -13.47 -9.39 3.53
N ASN A 87 -14.69 -9.45 3.02
CA ASN A 87 -14.96 -9.31 1.58
C ASN A 87 -15.07 -7.81 1.19
N PRO A 88 -15.13 -7.48 -0.12
CA PRO A 88 -15.13 -6.09 -0.58
C PRO A 88 -16.30 -5.25 -0.06
N ALA A 89 -17.48 -5.86 0.07
CA ALA A 89 -18.67 -5.19 0.58
C ALA A 89 -18.54 -4.90 2.09
N GLU A 90 -17.98 -5.84 2.87
CA GLU A 90 -17.68 -5.64 4.29
C GLU A 90 -16.63 -4.57 4.51
N PHE A 91 -15.59 -4.52 3.66
CA PHE A 91 -14.61 -3.45 3.68
C PHE A 91 -15.25 -2.09 3.42
N CYS A 92 -16.11 -1.96 2.40
CA CYS A 92 -16.83 -0.72 2.12
C CYS A 92 -17.72 -0.27 3.28
N ARG A 93 -18.47 -1.19 3.89
CA ARG A 93 -19.29 -0.92 5.08
C ARG A 93 -18.44 -0.44 6.25
N MET A 94 -17.32 -1.10 6.51
CA MET A 94 -16.39 -0.73 7.59
C MET A 94 -15.77 0.65 7.35
N GLN A 95 -15.33 0.93 6.12
CA GLN A 95 -14.78 2.22 5.75
C GLN A 95 -15.83 3.33 5.86
N SER A 96 -17.06 3.08 5.40
CA SER A 96 -18.18 4.01 5.56
C SER A 96 -18.46 4.32 7.03
N ALA A 97 -18.55 3.28 7.86
CA ALA A 97 -18.82 3.40 9.28
C ALA A 97 -17.74 4.18 10.05
N THR A 98 -16.49 4.15 9.61
CA THR A 98 -15.37 4.79 10.33
C THR A 98 -14.97 6.16 9.76
N THR A 99 -15.38 6.48 8.53
CA THR A 99 -15.02 7.74 7.85
C THR A 99 -16.21 8.67 7.60
N GLY A 100 -17.44 8.16 7.62
CA GLY A 100 -18.64 8.91 7.24
C GLY A 100 -18.87 8.99 5.73
N LEU A 101 -18.01 8.38 4.89
CA LEU A 101 -18.22 8.32 3.45
C LEU A 101 -19.39 7.39 3.10
N PRO A 102 -20.25 7.72 2.12
CA PRO A 102 -21.25 6.79 1.60
C PRO A 102 -20.60 5.53 1.01
N GLU A 103 -21.19 4.34 1.23
CA GLU A 103 -20.62 3.06 0.78
C GLU A 103 -20.30 3.01 -0.73
N HIS A 104 -21.14 3.64 -1.57
CA HIS A 104 -20.89 3.69 -3.01
C HIS A 104 -19.62 4.50 -3.36
N MET A 105 -19.28 5.51 -2.56
CA MET A 105 -18.02 6.27 -2.71
C MET A 105 -16.83 5.45 -2.22
N CYS A 106 -16.97 4.69 -1.12
CA CYS A 106 -15.96 3.73 -0.67
C CYS A 106 -15.63 2.73 -1.79
N ALA A 107 -16.65 2.11 -2.38
CA ALA A 107 -16.48 1.21 -3.52
C ALA A 107 -15.86 1.91 -4.74
N GLY A 108 -16.24 3.16 -5.01
CA GLY A 108 -15.61 3.97 -6.06
C GLY A 108 -14.12 4.20 -5.82
N ASN A 109 -13.72 4.49 -4.58
CA ASN A 109 -12.32 4.67 -4.20
C ASN A 109 -11.53 3.35 -4.30
N MET A 110 -12.12 2.22 -3.92
CA MET A 110 -11.51 0.91 -4.13
C MET A 110 -11.19 0.67 -5.61
N ARG A 111 -12.17 0.93 -6.50
CA ARG A 111 -11.99 0.80 -7.95
C ARG A 111 -10.90 1.71 -8.49
N LYS A 112 -10.79 2.95 -8.00
CA LYS A 112 -9.71 3.88 -8.40
C LYS A 112 -8.33 3.36 -7.99
N ASN A 113 -8.18 2.88 -6.75
CA ASN A 113 -6.92 2.30 -6.29
C ASN A 113 -6.53 1.04 -7.07
N ALA A 114 -7.49 0.15 -7.31
CA ALA A 114 -7.27 -1.05 -8.10
C ALA A 114 -6.94 -0.75 -9.57
N PHE A 115 -7.55 0.29 -10.15
CA PHE A 115 -7.21 0.75 -11.50
C PHE A 115 -5.73 1.15 -11.61
N VAL A 116 -5.23 1.95 -10.67
CA VAL A 116 -3.80 2.35 -10.67
C VAL A 116 -2.89 1.14 -10.47
N LEU A 117 -3.23 0.22 -9.55
CA LEU A 117 -2.44 -1.00 -9.32
C LEU A 117 -2.38 -1.91 -10.55
N SER A 118 -3.50 -2.10 -11.25
CA SER A 118 -3.59 -2.93 -12.46
C SER A 118 -2.88 -2.33 -13.67
N HIS A 119 -2.67 -1.02 -13.69
CA HIS A 119 -1.98 -0.28 -14.77
C HIS A 119 -0.59 0.22 -14.32
N MET A 120 -0.01 -0.35 -13.26
CA MET A 120 1.26 0.13 -12.70
C MET A 120 2.41 0.13 -13.73
N GLY A 121 2.43 -0.82 -14.65
CA GLY A 121 3.41 -0.86 -15.74
C GLY A 121 3.34 0.36 -16.65
N GLU A 122 2.13 0.78 -17.05
CA GLU A 122 1.91 1.97 -17.88
C GLU A 122 2.29 3.26 -17.14
N VAL A 123 1.99 3.31 -15.84
CA VAL A 123 2.39 4.45 -14.99
C VAL A 123 3.91 4.58 -14.92
N ILE A 124 4.62 3.47 -14.69
CA ILE A 124 6.09 3.46 -14.64
C ILE A 124 6.68 3.83 -16.02
N ASP A 125 6.13 3.29 -17.10
CA ASP A 125 6.57 3.62 -18.46
C ASP A 125 6.43 5.12 -18.75
N ALA A 126 5.29 5.72 -18.42
CA ALA A 126 5.05 7.15 -18.58
C ALA A 126 5.99 8.01 -17.71
N LEU A 127 6.18 7.66 -16.44
CA LEU A 127 7.05 8.39 -15.51
C LEU A 127 8.53 8.30 -15.90
N THR A 128 8.95 7.17 -16.47
CA THR A 128 10.32 6.94 -16.94
C THR A 128 10.54 7.34 -18.39
N ARG A 129 9.49 7.81 -19.09
CA ARG A 129 9.50 8.22 -20.50
C ARG A 129 10.01 7.13 -21.44
N GLY A 130 9.55 5.89 -21.23
CA GLY A 130 9.86 4.74 -22.09
C GLY A 130 11.24 4.12 -21.85
N LEU A 131 11.92 4.45 -20.76
CA LEU A 131 13.16 3.75 -20.38
C LEU A 131 12.84 2.31 -19.96
N SER A 132 13.77 1.39 -20.25
CA SER A 132 13.66 0.03 -19.72
C SER A 132 13.48 0.05 -18.19
N PRO A 133 12.46 -0.63 -17.63
CA PRO A 133 12.20 -0.65 -16.20
C PRO A 133 13.40 -1.12 -15.35
N ASP A 134 14.33 -1.88 -15.95
CA ASP A 134 15.57 -2.33 -15.30
C ASP A 134 16.44 -1.19 -14.77
N ILE A 135 16.25 0.05 -15.26
CA ILE A 135 16.92 1.23 -14.72
C ILE A 135 16.66 1.40 -13.21
N LEU A 136 15.46 1.04 -12.71
CA LEU A 136 15.09 1.16 -11.31
C LEU A 136 15.90 0.22 -10.40
N THR A 137 16.35 -0.90 -10.95
CA THR A 137 17.17 -1.89 -10.25
C THR A 137 18.66 -1.63 -10.44
N ARG A 138 19.09 -1.42 -11.68
CA ARG A 138 20.51 -1.31 -12.08
C ARG A 138 21.09 0.09 -11.86
N GLY A 139 20.27 1.13 -11.88
CA GLY A 139 20.65 2.51 -11.61
C GLY A 139 21.13 3.31 -12.83
N TYR A 140 21.08 2.74 -14.03
CA TYR A 140 21.37 3.45 -15.28
C TYR A 140 20.62 2.83 -16.47
N GLY A 141 20.42 3.62 -17.53
CA GLY A 141 19.74 3.23 -18.75
C GLY A 141 20.04 4.20 -19.90
N MET A 142 19.71 3.81 -21.12
CA MET A 142 19.90 4.63 -22.32
C MET A 142 18.55 5.14 -22.80
N GLU A 143 18.41 6.45 -23.01
CA GLU A 143 17.24 7.03 -23.69
C GLU A 143 17.23 6.69 -25.19
N SER A 144 16.08 6.85 -25.86
CA SER A 144 15.94 6.65 -27.31
C SER A 144 16.79 7.57 -28.19
N ARG A 145 17.40 8.62 -27.60
CA ARG A 145 18.30 9.58 -28.26
C ARG A 145 19.77 9.27 -28.00
N ASP A 146 20.09 8.05 -27.57
CA ASP A 146 21.45 7.59 -27.23
C ASP A 146 22.12 8.39 -26.09
N VAL A 147 21.31 8.87 -25.13
CA VAL A 147 21.80 9.56 -23.93
C VAL A 147 21.76 8.62 -22.73
N MET A 148 22.93 8.34 -22.14
CA MET A 148 23.03 7.57 -20.90
C MET A 148 22.52 8.40 -19.74
N VAL A 149 21.57 7.85 -18.98
CA VAL A 149 21.02 8.46 -17.78
C VAL A 149 21.25 7.57 -16.57
N SER A 150 21.32 8.19 -15.40
CA SER A 150 21.41 7.48 -14.12
C SER A 150 20.12 7.67 -13.32
N TYR A 151 19.72 6.63 -12.61
CA TYR A 151 18.64 6.65 -11.63
C TYR A 151 19.24 6.42 -10.25
N GLN A 152 19.03 7.38 -9.35
CA GLN A 152 19.48 7.29 -7.96
C GLN A 152 18.27 7.42 -7.05
N ALA A 153 17.97 6.34 -6.32
CA ALA A 153 16.95 6.39 -5.29
C ALA A 153 17.46 7.21 -4.11
N ASN A 154 16.71 8.24 -3.70
CA ASN A 154 17.08 9.12 -2.60
C ASN A 154 16.87 8.50 -1.21
N SER A 155 16.09 7.42 -1.13
CA SER A 155 15.80 6.69 0.11
C SER A 155 15.55 5.22 -0.20
N PRO A 156 15.93 4.29 0.70
CA PRO A 156 15.58 2.88 0.56
C PRO A 156 14.13 2.56 0.92
N VAL A 157 13.36 3.54 1.40
CA VAL A 157 11.99 3.35 1.91
C VAL A 157 11.13 4.59 1.66
N LEU A 158 9.85 4.35 1.40
CA LEU A 158 8.78 5.35 1.40
C LEU A 158 8.07 5.34 2.76
N GLY A 159 7.90 6.51 3.37
CA GLY A 159 7.06 6.70 4.56
C GLY A 159 5.82 7.51 4.18
N ALA A 160 4.63 7.02 4.54
CA ALA A 160 3.37 7.69 4.24
C ALA A 160 2.47 7.74 5.48
N VAL A 161 1.95 8.93 5.80
CA VAL A 161 0.93 9.14 6.84
C VAL A 161 -0.35 9.51 6.12
N LEU A 162 -1.32 8.60 6.14
CA LEU A 162 -2.50 8.70 5.30
C LEU A 162 -3.65 9.37 6.06
N PRO A 163 -4.37 10.32 5.44
CA PRO A 163 -5.51 10.95 6.08
C PRO A 163 -6.73 10.02 6.06
N SER A 164 -7.57 10.10 7.08
CA SER A 164 -8.77 9.24 7.19
C SER A 164 -9.94 9.67 6.31
N ASN A 165 -9.93 10.90 5.81
CA ASN A 165 -11.10 11.53 5.17
C ASN A 165 -11.28 11.19 3.69
N SER A 166 -10.23 10.77 2.97
CA SER A 166 -10.33 10.48 1.53
C SER A 166 -9.39 9.37 1.08
N PRO A 167 -9.79 8.10 1.26
CA PRO A 167 -8.99 6.93 0.86
C PRO A 167 -8.73 6.83 -0.65
N GLY A 168 -9.47 7.58 -1.47
CA GLY A 168 -9.26 7.68 -2.91
C GLY A 168 -8.01 8.49 -3.29
N VAL A 169 -7.47 9.32 -2.39
CA VAL A 169 -6.21 10.07 -2.61
C VAL A 169 -5.01 9.12 -2.64
N HIS A 170 -5.18 7.89 -2.15
CA HIS A 170 -4.11 6.89 -2.09
C HIS A 170 -3.53 6.57 -3.48
N THR A 171 -4.31 6.77 -4.55
CA THR A 171 -3.85 6.66 -5.94
C THR A 171 -2.62 7.51 -6.26
N LEU A 172 -2.46 8.66 -5.60
CA LEU A 172 -1.31 9.55 -5.82
C LEU A 172 0.01 8.99 -5.28
N TRP A 173 -0.06 8.07 -4.32
CA TRP A 173 1.11 7.55 -3.62
C TRP A 173 1.50 6.14 -4.08
N LEU A 174 0.59 5.41 -4.75
CA LEU A 174 0.85 4.04 -5.21
C LEU A 174 2.10 3.89 -6.12
N PRO A 175 2.43 4.84 -7.00
CA PRO A 175 3.62 4.72 -7.86
C PRO A 175 4.94 5.12 -7.20
N ALA A 176 4.92 5.62 -5.95
CA ALA A 176 6.08 6.20 -5.28
C ALA A 176 7.07 5.16 -4.72
#